data_AF-E9G869-F1
#
_entry.id   AF-E9G869-F1
#
_cell.length_a   1.000
_cell.length_b   1.000
_cell.length_c   1.000
_cell.angle_alpha   90.00
_cell.angle_beta   90.00
_cell.angle_gamma   90.00
#
_symmetry.space_group_name_H-M   'P 1'
#
loop_
_entity.id
_entity.type
_entity.pdbx_description
1 polymer ?
#
loop_
_entity_poly.entity_id
_entity_poly.type
_entity_poly.pdbx_seq_one_letter_code
_entity_poly.pdbx_strand_id
1 'polypeptide(L)'
;MPISNSEYRPHLIQHLVDRKVIHWDTVIRQLTSQALHQMTFLDPESMKLILSTQILPRCTNPELYLRHGSILASGKVISALCQVAKDHERRLPDELGDAAMESITQTCIDILEERFWRSFGGDPMRIAVCHFIQDLSSGGFPLLDAVVDRWLKALRECLASGDSNVQQSAISAVTALIGEYFRHQPVEKLTAWLNHFLPEVTSNNQQARVGNALALGSMPRFLLTVSLPKVIQQLCTCALITDKTLQWAESRKNALTALSLVCTTVGIAPSSPLLISSVDLYCHLLRGDQVTFAKSIIHLLNLLVNRFPRVRKITATKLYETLLTLTDISPSLANHQDHGHSQRH
;
A
#
# COMPACT_ATOMS: atom_id res chain seq x y z
N MET A 1 -7.97 39.61 -23.23
CA MET A 1 -6.75 38.79 -23.35
C MET A 1 -6.52 38.10 -22.02
N PRO A 2 -6.52 36.76 -21.94
CA PRO A 2 -6.05 36.10 -20.72
C PRO A 2 -4.57 36.43 -20.58
N ILE A 3 -4.18 36.99 -19.45
CA ILE A 3 -2.78 37.27 -19.10
C ILE A 3 -2.09 35.90 -19.12
N SER A 4 -1.22 35.65 -20.11
CA SER A 4 -0.40 34.44 -20.11
C SER A 4 0.62 34.59 -18.98
N ASN A 5 0.34 33.99 -17.82
CA ASN A 5 1.26 33.96 -16.66
C ASN A 5 2.53 33.11 -16.94
N SER A 6 2.95 32.97 -18.21
CA SER A 6 4.10 32.18 -18.65
C SER A 6 5.42 32.76 -18.14
N GLU A 7 5.52 34.08 -17.97
CA GLU A 7 6.74 34.75 -17.49
C GLU A 7 7.07 34.42 -16.01
N TYR A 8 6.04 34.21 -15.18
CA TYR A 8 6.24 33.88 -13.77
C TYR A 8 6.57 32.39 -13.55
N ARG A 9 6.29 31.53 -14.52
CA ARG A 9 6.41 30.07 -14.37
C ARG A 9 7.83 29.62 -14.04
N PRO A 10 8.90 30.03 -14.77
CA PRO A 10 10.26 29.62 -14.45
C PRO A 10 10.69 30.04 -13.04
N HIS A 11 10.32 31.26 -12.64
CA HIS A 11 10.62 31.80 -11.31
C HIS A 11 9.91 31.02 -10.19
N LEU A 12 8.65 30.66 -10.41
CA LEU A 12 7.87 29.87 -9.47
C LEU A 12 8.45 28.45 -9.33
N ILE A 13 8.74 27.78 -10.45
CA ILE A 13 9.36 26.45 -10.45
C ILE A 13 10.70 26.51 -9.70
N GLN A 14 11.56 27.47 -10.03
CA GLN A 14 12.87 27.61 -9.39
C GLN A 14 12.73 27.88 -7.88
N HIS A 15 11.78 28.73 -7.45
CA HIS A 15 11.51 28.94 -6.03
C HIS A 15 11.08 27.64 -5.32
N LEU A 16 10.20 26.85 -5.94
CA LEU A 16 9.79 25.55 -5.38
C LEU A 16 11.00 24.63 -5.20
N VAL A 17 11.88 24.54 -6.21
CA VAL A 17 13.07 23.68 -6.19
C VAL A 17 14.10 24.14 -5.14
N ASP A 18 14.35 25.44 -5.03
CA ASP A 18 15.41 25.98 -4.16
C ASP A 18 14.98 26.14 -2.71
N ARG A 19 13.67 26.34 -2.46
CA ARG A 19 13.17 26.69 -1.11
C ARG A 19 12.21 25.68 -0.54
N LYS A 20 11.44 24.99 -1.38
CA LYS A 20 10.31 24.17 -0.91
C LYS A 20 10.56 22.67 -1.01
N VAL A 21 11.30 22.20 -2.03
CA VAL A 21 11.77 20.81 -2.12
C VAL A 21 12.68 20.47 -0.94
N ILE A 22 13.46 21.43 -0.44
CA ILE A 22 14.42 21.21 0.64
C ILE A 22 13.93 21.79 1.98
N HIS A 23 12.62 21.99 2.12
CA HIS A 23 12.04 22.57 3.32
C HIS A 23 12.18 21.64 4.53
N TRP A 24 12.27 22.19 5.75
CA TRP A 24 12.40 21.40 6.97
C TRP A 24 11.15 20.54 7.23
N ASP A 25 9.96 21.11 6.98
CA ASP A 25 8.67 20.41 7.07
C ASP A 25 8.51 19.37 5.94
N THR A 26 8.21 18.12 6.30
CA THR A 26 7.95 17.01 5.36
C THR A 26 6.70 17.22 4.52
N VAL A 27 5.64 17.81 5.09
CA VAL A 27 4.37 18.05 4.41
C VAL A 27 4.55 19.06 3.28
N ILE A 28 5.31 20.13 3.54
CA ILE A 28 5.64 21.12 2.51
C ILE A 28 6.42 20.48 1.36
N ARG A 29 7.35 19.56 1.65
CA ARG A 29 8.09 18.84 0.60
C ARG A 29 7.18 17.95 -0.25
N GLN A 30 6.24 17.24 0.37
CA GLN A 30 5.25 16.41 -0.34
C GLN A 30 4.30 17.25 -1.20
N LEU A 31 3.78 18.36 -0.67
CA LEU A 31 2.93 19.26 -1.46
C LEU A 31 3.71 19.91 -2.60
N THR A 32 5.00 20.21 -2.38
CA THR A 32 5.88 20.74 -3.42
C THR A 32 6.11 19.75 -4.54
N SER A 33 6.34 18.46 -4.25
CA SER A 33 6.50 17.46 -5.32
C SER A 33 5.22 17.30 -6.15
N GLN A 34 4.05 17.37 -5.50
CA GLN A 34 2.75 17.37 -6.19
C GLN A 34 2.55 18.62 -7.05
N ALA A 35 2.96 19.79 -6.58
CA ALA A 35 2.93 21.02 -7.38
C ALA A 35 3.87 20.93 -8.59
N LEU A 36 5.10 20.41 -8.40
CA LEU A 36 6.06 20.20 -9.48
C LEU A 36 5.53 19.22 -10.53
N HIS A 37 4.81 18.16 -10.13
CA HIS A 37 4.10 17.28 -11.06
C HIS A 37 3.18 18.06 -11.99
N GLN A 38 2.32 18.91 -11.44
CA GLN A 38 1.38 19.72 -12.22
C GLN A 38 2.10 20.74 -13.13
N MET A 39 3.19 21.35 -12.62
CA MET A 39 3.99 22.29 -13.41
C MET A 39 4.75 21.62 -14.55
N THR A 40 5.09 20.33 -14.42
CA THR A 40 5.78 19.58 -15.47
C THR A 40 4.98 19.55 -16.76
N PHE A 41 3.65 19.40 -16.70
CA PHE A 41 2.78 19.45 -17.89
C PHE A 41 2.73 20.83 -18.55
N LEU A 42 3.04 21.91 -17.81
CA LEU A 42 3.03 23.27 -18.34
C LEU A 42 4.35 23.67 -19.00
N ASP A 43 5.46 23.06 -18.59
CA ASP A 43 6.79 23.33 -19.11
C ASP A 43 7.73 22.10 -18.95
N PRO A 44 7.56 21.07 -19.80
CA PRO A 44 8.32 19.83 -19.70
C PRO A 44 9.83 20.03 -19.90
N GLU A 45 10.24 20.90 -20.83
CA GLU A 45 11.64 21.13 -21.17
C GLU A 45 12.42 21.77 -20.02
N SER A 46 11.88 22.83 -19.41
CA SER A 46 12.50 23.43 -18.23
C SER A 46 12.57 22.43 -17.07
N MET A 47 11.52 21.63 -16.89
CA MET A 47 11.48 20.65 -15.81
C MET A 47 12.49 19.51 -16.00
N LYS A 48 12.69 19.04 -17.24
CA LYS A 48 13.72 18.06 -17.60
C LYS A 48 15.13 18.56 -17.26
N LEU A 49 15.41 19.83 -17.58
CA LEU A 49 16.70 20.45 -17.23
C LEU A 49 16.89 20.52 -15.71
N ILE A 50 15.87 20.97 -14.98
CA ILE A 50 15.88 21.07 -13.51
C ILE A 50 16.03 19.68 -12.85
N LEU A 51 15.30 18.69 -13.35
CA LEU A 51 15.40 17.30 -12.88
C LEU A 51 16.85 16.83 -12.93
N SER A 52 17.47 16.96 -14.11
CA SER A 52 18.81 16.45 -14.37
C SER A 52 19.89 17.21 -13.61
N THR A 53 19.79 18.55 -13.55
CA THR A 53 20.87 19.40 -13.02
C THR A 53 20.76 19.66 -11.52
N GLN A 54 19.56 19.63 -10.94
CA GLN A 54 19.32 20.03 -9.55
C GLN A 54 18.70 18.92 -8.69
N ILE A 55 17.69 18.20 -9.19
CA ILE A 55 16.92 17.27 -8.35
C ILE A 55 17.62 15.91 -8.22
N LEU A 56 17.98 15.25 -9.32
CA LEU A 56 18.62 13.93 -9.29
C LEU A 56 19.93 13.92 -8.48
N PRO A 57 20.85 14.90 -8.63
CA PRO A 57 22.08 14.94 -7.82
C PRO A 57 21.83 15.05 -6.31
N ARG A 58 20.67 15.57 -5.90
CA ARG A 58 20.31 15.70 -4.47
C ARG A 58 19.68 14.42 -3.91
N CYS A 59 19.29 13.45 -4.73
CA CYS A 59 18.65 12.19 -4.29
C CYS A 59 19.58 11.24 -3.53
N THR A 60 20.89 11.48 -3.56
CA THR A 60 21.91 10.73 -2.81
C THR A 60 22.71 11.64 -1.86
N ASN A 61 22.21 12.86 -1.62
CA ASN A 61 22.88 13.81 -0.75
C ASN A 61 22.96 13.29 0.70
N PRO A 62 24.06 13.50 1.43
CA PRO A 62 24.17 13.09 2.84
C PRO A 62 23.07 13.69 3.73
N GLU A 63 22.68 14.93 3.47
CA GLU A 63 21.66 15.66 4.23
C GLU A 63 20.26 15.07 3.98
N LEU A 64 19.62 14.61 5.06
CA LEU A 64 18.35 13.90 5.00
C LEU A 64 17.23 14.73 4.33
N TYR A 65 17.15 16.03 4.64
CA TYR A 65 16.06 16.86 4.16
C TYR A 65 16.15 17.13 2.64
N LEU A 66 17.38 17.38 2.15
CA LEU A 66 17.73 17.49 0.73
C LEU A 66 17.39 16.20 -0.01
N ARG A 67 17.86 15.07 0.53
CA ARG A 67 17.64 13.74 -0.03
C ARG A 67 16.16 13.38 -0.15
N HIS A 68 15.45 13.43 0.97
CA HIS A 68 14.03 13.05 1.03
C HIS A 68 13.17 13.93 0.12
N GLY A 69 13.38 15.25 0.14
CA GLY A 69 12.63 16.17 -0.71
C GLY A 69 12.86 15.92 -2.20
N SER A 70 14.11 15.66 -2.57
CA SER A 70 14.49 15.43 -3.97
C SER A 70 13.98 14.10 -4.50
N ILE A 71 13.94 13.04 -3.67
CA ILE A 71 13.34 11.74 -4.03
C ILE A 71 11.84 11.90 -4.30
N LEU A 72 11.11 12.63 -3.45
CA LEU A 72 9.69 12.90 -3.70
C LEU A 72 9.47 13.69 -4.99
N ALA A 73 10.28 14.73 -5.21
CA ALA A 73 10.18 15.59 -6.38
C ALA A 73 10.54 14.84 -7.67
N SER A 74 11.61 14.05 -7.67
CA SER A 74 12.05 13.30 -8.85
C SER A 74 10.99 12.28 -9.28
N GLY A 75 10.41 11.53 -8.35
CA GLY A 75 9.35 10.56 -8.67
C GLY A 75 8.17 11.21 -9.40
N LYS A 76 7.68 12.33 -8.87
CA LYS A 76 6.58 13.11 -9.44
C LYS A 76 6.90 13.72 -10.80
N VAL A 77 8.08 14.31 -10.96
CA VAL A 77 8.52 14.92 -12.21
C VAL A 77 8.72 13.86 -13.29
N ILE A 78 9.42 12.76 -12.98
CA ILE A 78 9.65 11.65 -13.94
C ILE A 78 8.31 11.05 -14.38
N SER A 79 7.39 10.82 -13.44
CA SER A 79 6.06 10.29 -13.74
C SER A 79 5.27 11.21 -14.69
N ALA A 80 5.32 12.53 -14.47
CA ALA A 80 4.69 13.50 -15.36
C ALA A 80 5.36 13.51 -16.74
N LEU A 81 6.70 13.50 -16.83
CA LEU A 81 7.41 13.43 -18.11
C LEU A 81 7.08 12.14 -18.90
N CYS A 82 6.89 11.02 -18.21
CA CYS A 82 6.42 9.78 -18.84
C CYS A 82 5.00 9.93 -19.42
N GLN A 83 4.11 10.66 -18.73
CA GLN A 83 2.77 10.95 -19.23
C GLN A 83 2.81 11.92 -20.41
N VAL A 84 3.61 12.99 -20.34
CA VAL A 84 3.83 13.92 -21.46
C VAL A 84 4.32 13.17 -22.71
N ALA A 85 5.30 12.27 -22.57
CA ALA A 85 5.78 11.45 -23.69
C ALA A 85 4.66 10.59 -24.30
N LYS A 86 3.82 9.98 -23.46
CA LYS A 86 2.65 9.19 -23.90
C LYS A 86 1.62 10.05 -24.62
N ASP A 87 1.28 11.21 -24.07
CA ASP A 87 0.30 12.13 -24.64
C ASP A 87 0.76 12.72 -25.99
N HIS A 88 2.08 12.90 -26.15
CA HIS A 88 2.70 13.32 -27.41
C HIS A 88 2.96 12.15 -28.38
N GLU A 89 2.62 10.91 -28.02
CA GLU A 89 2.91 9.69 -28.78
C GLU A 89 4.40 9.52 -29.14
N ARG A 90 5.29 10.00 -28.25
CA ARG A 90 6.75 9.94 -28.43
C ARG A 90 7.36 8.82 -27.59
N ARG A 91 8.53 8.35 -28.03
CA ARG A 91 9.33 7.46 -27.19
C ARG A 91 9.92 8.26 -26.04
N LEU A 92 9.96 7.66 -24.86
CA LEU A 92 10.49 8.31 -23.66
C LEU A 92 11.95 8.78 -23.81
N PRO A 93 12.88 8.03 -24.46
CA PRO A 93 14.23 8.53 -24.74
C PRO A 93 14.27 9.76 -25.64
N ASP A 94 13.30 9.92 -26.56
CA ASP A 94 13.23 11.11 -27.42
C ASP A 94 12.80 12.35 -26.61
N GLU A 95 11.93 12.15 -25.61
CA GLU A 95 11.46 13.22 -24.72
C GLU A 95 12.50 13.58 -23.65
N LEU A 96 13.10 12.58 -22.99
CA LEU A 96 14.05 12.78 -21.87
C LEU A 96 15.51 12.91 -22.30
N GLY A 97 15.93 12.26 -23.39
CA GLY A 97 17.33 12.12 -23.79
C GLY A 97 18.07 11.01 -23.03
N ASP A 98 19.03 10.37 -23.70
CA ASP A 98 19.74 9.18 -23.19
C ASP A 98 20.47 9.43 -21.87
N ALA A 99 21.14 10.58 -21.73
CA ALA A 99 21.86 10.93 -20.50
C ALA A 99 20.93 11.08 -19.29
N ALA A 100 19.71 11.61 -19.49
CA ALA A 100 18.73 11.71 -18.43
C ALA A 100 18.16 10.33 -18.08
N MET A 101 17.91 9.48 -19.08
CA MET A 101 17.47 8.10 -18.88
C MET A 101 18.48 7.29 -18.04
N GLU A 102 19.77 7.42 -18.35
CA GLU A 102 20.85 6.79 -17.58
C GLU A 102 20.92 7.33 -16.15
N SER A 103 20.87 8.65 -15.97
CA SER A 103 20.90 9.29 -14.64
C SER A 103 19.71 8.87 -13.77
N ILE A 104 18.51 8.78 -14.34
CA ILE A 104 17.31 8.30 -13.64
C ILE A 104 17.49 6.83 -13.25
N THR A 105 17.99 5.99 -14.17
CA THR A 105 18.22 4.56 -13.92
C THR A 105 19.24 4.36 -12.80
N GLN A 106 20.33 5.12 -12.80
CA GLN A 106 21.33 5.09 -11.73
C GLN A 106 20.73 5.53 -10.39
N THR A 107 19.93 6.60 -10.39
CA THR A 107 19.22 7.07 -9.18
C THR A 107 18.29 5.97 -8.63
N CYS A 108 17.60 5.21 -9.48
CA CYS A 108 16.75 4.09 -9.07
C CYS A 108 17.51 3.01 -8.29
N ILE A 109 18.82 2.86 -8.55
CA ILE A 109 19.70 1.92 -7.85
C ILE A 109 20.22 2.54 -6.55
N ASP A 110 20.69 3.78 -6.61
CA ASP A 110 21.44 4.43 -5.53
C ASP A 110 20.55 4.79 -4.32
N ILE A 111 19.26 5.08 -4.54
CA ILE A 111 18.32 5.40 -3.45
C ILE A 111 18.12 4.24 -2.46
N LEU A 112 18.51 3.02 -2.84
CA LEU A 112 18.46 1.82 -2.01
C LEU A 112 19.83 1.39 -1.47
N GLU A 113 20.84 2.26 -1.48
CA GLU A 113 22.09 1.99 -0.76
C GLU A 113 21.87 2.00 0.75
N GLU A 114 22.46 1.04 1.46
CA GLU A 114 22.17 0.79 2.89
C GLU A 114 22.41 2.02 3.78
N ARG A 115 23.41 2.84 3.45
CA ARG A 115 23.73 4.09 4.17
C ARG A 115 22.57 5.09 4.20
N PHE A 116 21.71 5.08 3.19
CA PHE A 116 20.58 6.02 3.07
C PHE A 116 19.25 5.42 3.53
N TRP A 117 19.11 4.09 3.41
CA TRP A 117 17.86 3.34 3.63
C TRP A 117 17.66 2.86 5.07
N ARG A 118 18.74 2.48 5.79
CA ARG A 118 18.68 1.83 7.12
C ARG A 118 19.20 2.68 8.29
N SER A 119 19.52 3.95 8.04
CA SER A 119 20.08 4.88 9.03
C SER A 119 19.00 5.68 9.77
N PHE A 120 19.42 6.52 10.73
CA PHE A 120 18.53 7.45 11.45
C PHE A 120 17.74 8.33 10.47
N GLY A 121 16.42 8.46 10.67
CA GLY A 121 15.51 9.04 9.66
C GLY A 121 15.07 8.05 8.57
N GLY A 122 15.25 6.74 8.81
CA GLY A 122 14.91 5.67 7.89
C GLY A 122 13.43 5.60 7.53
N ASP A 123 12.49 5.78 8.47
CA ASP A 123 11.05 5.64 8.15
C ASP A 123 10.53 6.72 7.20
N PRO A 124 10.80 8.03 7.39
CA PRO A 124 10.50 9.05 6.38
C PRO A 124 11.15 8.73 5.02
N MET A 125 12.39 8.23 5.01
CA MET A 125 13.06 7.85 3.77
C MET A 125 12.38 6.67 3.08
N ARG A 126 11.97 5.64 3.83
CA ARG A 126 11.24 4.47 3.33
C ARG A 126 9.92 4.89 2.71
N ILE A 127 9.19 5.80 3.35
CA ILE A 127 7.96 6.40 2.80
C ILE A 127 8.26 7.14 1.50
N ALA A 128 9.28 8.01 1.46
CA ALA A 128 9.64 8.77 0.27
C ALA A 128 10.02 7.88 -0.92
N VAL A 129 10.81 6.83 -0.68
CA VAL A 129 11.17 5.85 -1.71
C VAL A 129 9.96 5.02 -2.14
N CYS A 130 9.06 4.64 -1.23
CA CYS A 130 7.81 3.98 -1.62
C CYS A 130 7.00 4.87 -2.59
N HIS A 131 6.88 6.16 -2.29
CA HIS A 131 6.23 7.12 -3.21
C HIS A 131 6.98 7.24 -4.54
N PHE A 132 8.31 7.31 -4.53
CA PHE A 132 9.12 7.34 -5.75
C PHE A 132 8.87 6.11 -6.63
N ILE A 133 8.92 4.91 -6.05
CA ILE A 133 8.65 3.64 -6.75
C ILE A 133 7.22 3.63 -7.30
N GLN A 134 6.24 4.06 -6.50
CA GLN A 134 4.84 4.16 -6.92
C GLN A 134 4.68 5.10 -8.12
N ASP A 135 5.30 6.29 -8.07
CA ASP A 135 5.19 7.31 -9.11
C ASP A 135 5.84 6.85 -10.43
N LEU A 136 7.03 6.24 -10.37
CA LEU A 136 7.71 5.70 -11.56
C LEU A 136 6.94 4.53 -12.17
N SER A 137 6.43 3.62 -11.34
CA SER A 137 5.63 2.48 -11.80
C SER A 137 4.33 2.95 -12.45
N SER A 138 3.63 3.92 -11.84
CA SER A 138 2.40 4.49 -12.40
C SER A 138 2.65 5.29 -13.68
N GLY A 139 3.83 5.93 -13.79
CA GLY A 139 4.27 6.60 -15.01
C GLY A 139 4.64 5.61 -16.12
N GLY A 140 4.94 4.35 -15.80
CA GLY A 140 5.44 3.35 -16.74
C GLY A 140 6.87 3.62 -17.18
N PHE A 141 7.73 4.11 -16.28
CA PHE A 141 9.16 4.32 -16.58
C PHE A 141 9.83 2.95 -16.85
N PRO A 142 10.60 2.77 -17.93
CA PRO A 142 11.23 1.49 -18.23
C PRO A 142 12.36 1.17 -17.25
N LEU A 143 12.35 -0.02 -16.66
CA LEU A 143 13.35 -0.50 -15.71
C LEU A 143 13.87 -1.88 -16.09
N LEU A 144 15.11 -2.17 -15.72
CA LEU A 144 15.68 -3.51 -15.80
C LEU A 144 15.07 -4.43 -14.74
N ASP A 145 14.87 -5.71 -15.06
CA ASP A 145 14.35 -6.73 -14.13
C ASP A 145 15.12 -6.74 -12.79
N ALA A 146 16.45 -6.58 -12.82
CA ALA A 146 17.28 -6.55 -11.62
C ALA A 146 16.94 -5.38 -10.68
N VAL A 147 16.54 -4.22 -11.22
CA VAL A 147 16.13 -3.06 -10.42
C VAL A 147 14.75 -3.31 -9.82
N VAL A 148 13.82 -3.87 -10.60
CA VAL A 148 12.47 -4.24 -10.14
C VAL A 148 12.55 -5.26 -8.99
N ASP A 149 13.41 -6.27 -9.11
CA ASP A 149 13.62 -7.29 -8.06
C ASP A 149 14.19 -6.66 -6.77
N ARG A 150 15.14 -5.72 -6.90
CA ARG A 150 15.71 -5.00 -5.76
C ARG A 150 14.66 -4.12 -5.07
N TRP A 151 13.84 -3.41 -5.84
CA TRP A 151 12.74 -2.60 -5.32
C TRP A 151 11.70 -3.45 -4.61
N LEU A 152 11.33 -4.59 -5.19
CA LEU A 152 10.38 -5.51 -4.58
C LEU A 152 10.90 -6.07 -3.26
N LYS A 153 12.19 -6.40 -3.16
CA LYS A 153 12.82 -6.78 -1.89
C LYS A 153 12.71 -5.66 -0.84
N ALA A 154 13.03 -4.42 -1.20
CA ALA A 154 12.94 -3.27 -0.30
C ALA A 154 11.50 -2.99 0.16
N LEU A 155 10.52 -3.13 -0.75
CA LEU A 155 9.10 -2.97 -0.41
C LEU A 155 8.61 -4.07 0.54
N ARG A 156 9.06 -5.32 0.39
CA ARG A 156 8.73 -6.40 1.33
C ARG A 156 9.28 -6.13 2.73
N GLU A 157 10.48 -5.56 2.85
CA GLU A 157 11.00 -5.07 4.14
C GLU A 157 10.11 -3.97 4.74
N CYS A 158 9.53 -3.11 3.91
CA CYS A 158 8.57 -2.07 4.33
C CYS A 158 7.20 -2.61 4.75
N LEU A 159 6.71 -3.68 4.12
CA LEU A 159 5.48 -4.35 4.54
C LEU A 159 5.59 -4.96 5.94
N ALA A 160 6.79 -5.39 6.34
CA ALA A 160 7.06 -5.91 7.68
C ALA A 160 7.39 -4.82 8.71
N SER A 161 7.29 -3.53 8.37
CA SER A 161 7.57 -2.41 9.28
C SER A 161 6.58 -2.38 10.46
N GLY A 162 7.04 -1.90 11.62
CA GLY A 162 6.17 -1.56 12.74
C GLY A 162 5.42 -0.23 12.57
N ASP A 163 5.88 0.63 11.65
CA ASP A 163 5.22 1.90 11.35
C ASP A 163 4.13 1.71 10.27
N SER A 164 2.90 2.07 10.62
CA SER A 164 1.73 1.93 9.75
C SER A 164 1.78 2.80 8.48
N ASN A 165 2.43 3.97 8.52
CA ASN A 165 2.58 4.85 7.36
C ASN A 165 3.57 4.25 6.36
N VAL A 166 4.67 3.67 6.86
CA VAL A 166 5.62 2.91 6.02
C VAL A 166 4.91 1.73 5.35
N GLN A 167 4.12 0.97 6.11
CA GLN A 167 3.35 -0.15 5.54
C GLN A 167 2.37 0.30 4.46
N GLN A 168 1.59 1.37 4.71
CA GLN A 168 0.58 1.87 3.78
C GLN A 168 1.22 2.41 2.48
N SER A 169 2.36 3.09 2.60
CA SER A 169 3.15 3.55 1.46
C SER A 169 3.69 2.37 0.65
N ALA A 170 4.20 1.33 1.32
CA ALA A 170 4.72 0.13 0.68
C ALA A 170 3.64 -0.69 -0.03
N ILE A 171 2.43 -0.78 0.52
CA ILE A 171 1.26 -1.41 -0.12
C ILE A 171 0.94 -0.70 -1.44
N SER A 172 0.87 0.63 -1.42
CA SER A 172 0.58 1.42 -2.62
C SER A 172 1.67 1.25 -3.69
N ALA A 173 2.94 1.27 -3.27
CA ALA A 173 4.08 1.09 -4.16
C ALA A 173 4.17 -0.33 -4.75
N VAL A 174 3.97 -1.38 -3.95
CA VAL A 174 4.09 -2.76 -4.42
C VAL A 174 2.95 -3.12 -5.38
N THR A 175 1.74 -2.62 -5.13
CA THR A 175 0.61 -2.79 -6.06
C THR A 175 0.90 -2.12 -7.41
N ALA A 176 1.43 -0.89 -7.40
CA ALA A 176 1.78 -0.18 -8.64
C ALA A 176 2.91 -0.87 -9.40
N LEU A 177 3.99 -1.26 -8.69
CA LEU A 177 5.14 -1.98 -9.25
C LEU A 177 4.71 -3.29 -9.92
N ILE A 178 3.91 -4.10 -9.22
CA ILE A 178 3.41 -5.36 -9.76
C ILE A 178 2.49 -5.10 -10.95
N GLY A 179 1.58 -4.13 -10.85
CA GLY A 179 0.64 -3.79 -11.90
C GLY A 179 1.29 -3.39 -13.23
N GLU A 180 2.46 -2.77 -13.17
CA GLU A 180 3.22 -2.32 -14.34
C GLU A 180 4.16 -3.42 -14.87
N TYR A 181 5.12 -3.89 -14.05
CA TYR A 181 6.23 -4.69 -14.56
C TYR A 181 5.95 -6.20 -14.64
N PHE A 182 4.84 -6.67 -14.05
CA PHE A 182 4.53 -8.10 -13.97
C PHE A 182 3.39 -8.53 -14.87
N ARG A 183 2.65 -7.61 -15.48
CA ARG A 183 1.44 -7.90 -16.27
C ARG A 183 1.64 -8.95 -17.37
N HIS A 184 2.80 -8.94 -18.02
CA HIS A 184 3.12 -9.79 -19.17
C HIS A 184 4.10 -10.92 -18.83
N GLN A 185 4.35 -11.18 -17.55
CA GLN A 185 5.25 -12.25 -17.12
C GLN A 185 4.55 -13.62 -17.19
N PRO A 186 5.29 -14.71 -17.42
CA PRO A 186 4.73 -16.06 -17.49
C PRO A 186 4.13 -16.49 -16.14
N VAL A 187 3.15 -17.40 -16.19
CA VAL A 187 2.38 -17.85 -15.01
C VAL A 187 3.29 -18.45 -13.95
N GLU A 188 4.38 -19.12 -14.33
CA GLU A 188 5.37 -19.71 -13.42
C GLU A 188 6.07 -18.62 -12.60
N LYS A 189 6.50 -17.53 -13.26
CA LYS A 189 7.12 -16.38 -12.59
C LYS A 189 6.10 -15.70 -11.68
N LEU A 190 4.88 -15.46 -12.15
CA LEU A 190 3.79 -14.90 -11.32
C LEU A 190 3.47 -15.76 -10.09
N THR A 191 3.47 -17.08 -10.25
CA THR A 191 3.24 -18.04 -9.15
C THR A 191 4.37 -17.98 -8.13
N ALA A 192 5.62 -17.96 -8.58
CA ALA A 192 6.79 -17.81 -7.71
C ALA A 192 6.69 -16.51 -6.90
N TRP A 193 6.29 -15.40 -7.55
CA TRP A 193 6.10 -14.12 -6.89
C TRP A 193 4.98 -14.12 -5.85
N LEU A 194 3.83 -14.69 -6.18
CA LEU A 194 2.73 -14.84 -5.25
C LEU A 194 3.16 -15.63 -3.99
N ASN A 195 4.01 -16.64 -4.16
CA ASN A 195 4.54 -17.44 -3.05
C ASN A 195 5.51 -16.67 -2.12
N HIS A 196 5.98 -15.47 -2.48
CA HIS A 196 6.72 -14.60 -1.55
C HIS A 196 5.82 -13.83 -0.57
N PHE A 197 4.52 -13.71 -0.85
CA PHE A 197 3.54 -13.02 0.01
C PHE A 197 2.71 -14.00 0.83
N LEU A 198 2.30 -15.14 0.24
CA LEU A 198 1.37 -16.08 0.88
C LEU A 198 1.83 -16.57 2.26
N PRO A 199 3.11 -16.98 2.48
CA PRO A 199 3.56 -17.42 3.80
C PRO A 199 3.60 -16.30 4.84
N GLU A 200 3.86 -15.05 4.40
CA GLU A 200 3.97 -13.89 5.29
C GLU A 200 2.63 -13.51 5.92
N VAL A 201 1.51 -13.78 5.21
CA VAL A 201 0.14 -13.55 5.67
C VAL A 201 -0.21 -14.40 6.91
N THR A 202 0.44 -15.55 7.08
CA THR A 202 0.28 -16.43 8.24
C THR A 202 1.56 -16.56 9.07
N SER A 203 2.49 -15.61 8.95
CA SER A 203 3.75 -15.63 9.69
C SER A 203 3.53 -15.48 11.20
N ASN A 204 4.50 -15.93 12.01
CA ASN A 204 4.46 -15.69 13.46
C ASN A 204 4.91 -14.27 13.85
N ASN A 205 4.92 -13.33 12.90
CA ASN A 205 5.28 -11.94 13.11
C ASN A 205 4.05 -11.07 12.82
N GLN A 206 3.55 -10.37 13.84
CA GLN A 206 2.33 -9.55 13.72
C GLN A 206 2.48 -8.47 12.65
N GLN A 207 3.60 -7.73 12.64
CA GLN A 207 3.85 -6.65 11.68
C GLN A 207 3.87 -7.20 10.25
N ALA A 208 4.58 -8.30 10.02
CA ALA A 208 4.62 -8.96 8.72
C ALA A 208 3.22 -9.40 8.27
N ARG A 209 2.41 -10.00 9.15
CA ARG A 209 1.03 -10.37 8.80
C ARG A 209 0.16 -9.17 8.44
N VAL A 210 0.23 -8.09 9.24
CA VAL A 210 -0.59 -6.88 9.05
C VAL A 210 -0.34 -6.27 7.67
N GLY A 211 0.92 -6.03 7.30
CA GLY A 211 1.27 -5.42 6.02
C GLY A 211 1.04 -6.35 4.83
N ASN A 212 1.47 -7.62 4.94
CA ASN A 212 1.34 -8.56 3.82
C ASN A 212 -0.11 -8.97 3.54
N ALA A 213 -0.99 -9.05 4.56
CA ALA A 213 -2.40 -9.35 4.34
C ALA A 213 -3.05 -8.27 3.46
N LEU A 214 -2.87 -6.99 3.82
CA LEU A 214 -3.45 -5.89 3.05
C LEU A 214 -2.77 -5.73 1.68
N ALA A 215 -1.44 -5.92 1.59
CA ALA A 215 -0.74 -5.93 0.30
C ALA A 215 -1.28 -6.99 -0.64
N LEU A 216 -1.44 -8.24 -0.16
CA LEU A 216 -2.01 -9.34 -0.94
C LEU A 216 -3.43 -9.00 -1.41
N GLY A 217 -4.24 -8.37 -0.55
CA GLY A 217 -5.59 -7.92 -0.90
C GLY A 217 -5.64 -6.87 -2.01
N SER A 218 -4.62 -6.01 -2.06
CA SER A 218 -4.50 -4.91 -3.02
C SER A 218 -3.82 -5.31 -4.33
N MET A 219 -3.49 -6.59 -4.54
CA MET A 219 -2.80 -7.03 -5.76
C MET A 219 -3.69 -6.96 -7.00
N PRO A 220 -3.11 -6.74 -8.20
CA PRO A 220 -3.85 -6.77 -9.45
C PRO A 220 -4.55 -8.12 -9.71
N ARG A 221 -5.67 -8.07 -10.43
CA ARG A 221 -6.48 -9.26 -10.77
C ARG A 221 -5.66 -10.37 -11.38
N PHE A 222 -4.78 -10.07 -12.34
CA PHE A 222 -4.00 -11.08 -13.05
C PHE A 222 -3.11 -11.90 -12.11
N LEU A 223 -2.56 -11.30 -11.05
CA LEU A 223 -1.74 -12.01 -10.06
C LEU A 223 -2.61 -12.85 -9.11
N LEU A 224 -3.72 -12.27 -8.63
CA LEU A 224 -4.65 -12.96 -7.74
C LEU A 224 -5.26 -14.21 -8.38
N THR A 225 -5.57 -14.15 -9.68
CA THR A 225 -6.20 -15.26 -10.40
C THR A 225 -5.26 -16.44 -10.65
N VAL A 226 -3.93 -16.26 -10.52
CA VAL A 226 -2.96 -17.35 -10.64
C VAL A 226 -3.21 -18.44 -9.60
N SER A 227 -3.59 -18.06 -8.37
CA SER A 227 -3.89 -19.02 -7.30
C SER A 227 -4.95 -18.50 -6.33
N LEU A 228 -6.10 -18.09 -6.88
CA LEU A 228 -7.18 -17.49 -6.11
C LEU A 228 -7.63 -18.35 -4.90
N PRO A 229 -7.80 -19.69 -5.01
CA PRO A 229 -8.17 -20.52 -3.86
C PRO A 229 -7.15 -20.43 -2.72
N LYS A 230 -5.85 -20.42 -3.04
CA LYS A 230 -4.77 -20.35 -2.05
C LYS A 230 -4.71 -18.97 -1.39
N VAL A 231 -4.92 -17.90 -2.16
CA VAL A 231 -5.03 -16.52 -1.64
C VAL A 231 -6.15 -16.42 -0.61
N ILE A 232 -7.35 -16.87 -0.97
CA ILE A 232 -8.52 -16.83 -0.08
C ILE A 232 -8.28 -17.67 1.16
N GLN A 233 -7.75 -18.89 1.00
CA GLN A 233 -7.45 -19.78 2.12
C GLN A 233 -6.48 -19.13 3.11
N GLN A 234 -5.39 -18.52 2.64
CA GLN A 234 -4.39 -17.88 3.51
C GLN A 234 -4.96 -16.66 4.25
N LEU A 235 -5.76 -15.85 3.56
CA LEU A 235 -6.43 -14.71 4.19
C LEU A 235 -7.49 -15.15 5.22
N CYS A 236 -8.24 -16.22 4.95
CA CYS A 236 -9.16 -16.82 5.92
C CYS A 236 -8.40 -17.32 7.15
N THR A 237 -7.30 -18.06 6.97
CA THR A 237 -6.45 -18.53 8.08
C THR A 237 -5.92 -17.36 8.90
N CYS A 238 -5.51 -16.27 8.25
CA CYS A 238 -5.06 -15.05 8.92
C CYS A 238 -6.19 -14.34 9.68
N ALA A 239 -7.44 -14.48 9.25
CA ALA A 239 -8.56 -13.88 9.97
C ALA A 239 -9.02 -14.72 11.17
N LEU A 240 -8.64 -16.01 11.27
CA LEU A 240 -9.00 -16.86 12.42
C LEU A 240 -8.24 -16.45 13.69
N ILE A 241 -8.94 -16.56 14.82
CA ILE A 241 -8.35 -16.38 16.15
C ILE A 241 -7.68 -17.70 16.57
N THR A 242 -6.44 -17.59 17.04
CA THR A 242 -5.71 -18.70 17.67
C THR A 242 -5.10 -18.23 18.97
N ASP A 243 -4.75 -19.15 19.88
CA ASP A 243 -4.15 -18.82 21.18
C ASP A 243 -2.92 -17.91 21.04
N LYS A 244 -2.09 -18.15 20.01
CA LYS A 244 -0.88 -17.38 19.72
C LYS A 244 -1.15 -15.96 19.18
N THR A 245 -2.36 -15.71 18.67
CA THR A 245 -2.68 -14.51 17.89
C THR A 245 -3.85 -13.75 18.49
N LEU A 246 -4.28 -14.10 19.71
CA LEU A 246 -5.44 -13.53 20.40
C LEU A 246 -5.44 -11.99 20.36
N GLN A 247 -4.29 -11.37 20.65
CA GLN A 247 -4.12 -9.92 20.69
C GLN A 247 -3.90 -9.25 19.31
N TRP A 248 -3.83 -10.00 18.22
CA TRP A 248 -3.49 -9.48 16.88
C TRP A 248 -4.74 -9.01 16.10
N ALA A 249 -5.53 -8.15 16.72
CA ALA A 249 -6.76 -7.59 16.15
C ALA A 249 -6.56 -6.92 14.79
N GLU A 250 -5.48 -6.12 14.66
CA GLU A 250 -5.13 -5.41 13.43
C GLU A 250 -4.86 -6.39 12.27
N SER A 251 -4.17 -7.50 12.54
CA SER A 251 -3.87 -8.53 11.54
C SER A 251 -5.16 -9.11 10.97
N ARG A 252 -6.12 -9.47 11.85
CA ARG A 252 -7.43 -9.99 11.47
C ARG A 252 -8.25 -8.97 10.67
N LYS A 253 -8.30 -7.72 11.15
CA LYS A 253 -8.95 -6.60 10.46
C LYS A 253 -8.41 -6.44 9.03
N ASN A 254 -7.09 -6.48 8.84
CA ASN A 254 -6.46 -6.35 7.53
C ASN A 254 -6.74 -7.56 6.64
N ALA A 255 -6.76 -8.78 7.18
CA ALA A 255 -7.13 -9.98 6.44
C ALA A 255 -8.58 -9.93 5.92
N LEU A 256 -9.52 -9.46 6.74
CA LEU A 256 -10.92 -9.24 6.31
C LEU A 256 -11.04 -8.17 5.24
N THR A 257 -10.32 -7.06 5.42
CA THR A 257 -10.28 -5.98 4.43
C THR A 257 -9.72 -6.50 3.11
N ALA A 258 -8.64 -7.28 3.16
CA ALA A 258 -8.03 -7.91 2.01
C ALA A 258 -8.96 -8.90 1.30
N LEU A 259 -9.71 -9.73 2.03
CA LEU A 259 -10.73 -10.61 1.44
C LEU A 259 -11.78 -9.81 0.65
N SER A 260 -12.24 -8.68 1.19
CA SER A 260 -13.18 -7.78 0.51
C SER A 260 -12.57 -7.18 -0.75
N LEU A 261 -11.31 -6.74 -0.69
CA LEU A 261 -10.59 -6.21 -1.84
C LEU A 261 -10.41 -7.27 -2.94
N VAL A 262 -10.00 -8.50 -2.58
CA VAL A 262 -9.86 -9.62 -3.54
C VAL A 262 -11.18 -9.90 -4.26
N CYS A 263 -12.28 -9.99 -3.52
CA CYS A 263 -13.61 -10.23 -4.11
C CYS A 263 -13.98 -9.15 -5.12
N THR A 264 -13.71 -7.89 -4.77
CA THR A 264 -13.96 -6.72 -5.62
C THR A 264 -13.10 -6.76 -6.88
N THR A 265 -11.79 -6.98 -6.73
CA THR A 265 -10.81 -6.98 -7.82
C THR A 265 -11.02 -8.10 -8.83
N VAL A 266 -11.41 -9.30 -8.38
CA VAL A 266 -11.67 -10.45 -9.28
C VAL A 266 -13.03 -10.33 -9.98
N GLY A 267 -13.88 -9.38 -9.58
CA GLY A 267 -15.23 -9.24 -10.10
C GLY A 267 -16.15 -10.36 -9.64
N ILE A 268 -15.84 -10.97 -8.49
CA ILE A 268 -16.74 -11.91 -7.84
C ILE A 268 -17.86 -11.07 -7.23
N ALA A 269 -18.95 -10.90 -8.00
CA ALA A 269 -20.25 -10.64 -7.40
C ALA A 269 -20.42 -11.68 -6.29
N PRO A 270 -20.78 -11.27 -5.07
CA PRO A 270 -20.49 -12.05 -3.88
C PRO A 270 -21.18 -13.42 -4.04
N SER A 271 -20.39 -14.43 -4.40
CA SER A 271 -20.89 -15.72 -4.86
C SER A 271 -21.22 -16.54 -3.62
N SER A 272 -22.29 -17.33 -3.68
CA SER A 272 -22.79 -18.02 -2.49
C SER A 272 -21.72 -18.80 -1.71
N PRO A 273 -20.75 -19.53 -2.33
CA PRO A 273 -19.78 -20.31 -1.56
C PRO A 273 -18.82 -19.42 -0.76
N LEU A 274 -18.30 -18.35 -1.35
CA LEU A 274 -17.35 -17.45 -0.69
C LEU A 274 -17.98 -16.61 0.42
N LEU A 275 -19.22 -16.17 0.18
CA LEU A 275 -20.02 -15.53 1.22
C LEU A 275 -20.32 -16.48 2.37
N ILE A 276 -20.60 -17.76 2.07
CA ILE A 276 -20.82 -18.77 3.11
C ILE A 276 -19.54 -18.99 3.93
N SER A 277 -18.38 -19.06 3.28
CA SER A 277 -17.09 -19.18 3.99
C SER A 277 -16.79 -17.97 4.87
N SER A 278 -17.16 -16.76 4.42
CA SER A 278 -16.97 -15.56 5.23
C SER A 278 -17.95 -15.46 6.41
N VAL A 279 -19.14 -16.06 6.33
CA VAL A 279 -20.06 -16.19 7.47
C VAL A 279 -19.40 -16.91 8.63
N ASP A 280 -18.79 -18.07 8.38
CA ASP A 280 -18.09 -18.85 9.43
C ASP A 280 -17.00 -18.03 10.11
N LEU A 281 -16.25 -17.30 9.30
CA LEU A 281 -15.18 -16.45 9.75
C LEU A 281 -15.71 -15.31 10.62
N TYR A 282 -16.70 -14.54 10.13
CA TYR A 282 -17.27 -13.45 10.91
C TYR A 282 -17.96 -13.94 12.19
N CYS A 283 -18.60 -15.12 12.17
CA CYS A 283 -19.17 -15.74 13.36
C CYS A 283 -18.08 -16.06 14.40
N HIS A 284 -16.96 -16.66 13.99
CA HIS A 284 -15.83 -16.87 14.89
C HIS A 284 -15.29 -15.56 15.48
N LEU A 285 -15.24 -14.51 14.66
CA LEU A 285 -14.74 -13.20 15.05
C LEU A 285 -15.64 -12.45 16.06
N LEU A 286 -16.91 -12.83 16.21
CA LEU A 286 -17.77 -12.33 17.28
C LEU A 286 -17.28 -12.72 18.68
N ARG A 287 -16.38 -13.71 18.79
CA ARG A 287 -15.75 -14.10 20.05
C ARG A 287 -14.44 -13.34 20.34
N GLY A 288 -14.07 -12.40 19.47
CA GLY A 288 -12.84 -11.61 19.58
C GLY A 288 -12.99 -10.33 20.41
N ASP A 289 -12.03 -9.40 20.23
CA ASP A 289 -12.06 -8.07 20.86
C ASP A 289 -13.22 -7.19 20.36
N GLN A 290 -13.50 -6.10 21.09
CA GLN A 290 -14.62 -5.20 20.82
C GLN A 290 -14.60 -4.57 19.42
N VAL A 291 -13.41 -4.30 18.86
CA VAL A 291 -13.27 -3.71 17.51
C VAL A 291 -13.63 -4.73 16.44
N THR A 292 -13.15 -5.95 16.61
CA THR A 292 -13.39 -7.08 15.73
C THR A 292 -14.86 -7.51 15.78
N PHE A 293 -15.47 -7.50 16.97
CA PHE A 293 -16.90 -7.71 17.17
C PHE A 293 -17.73 -6.70 16.36
N ALA A 294 -17.48 -5.40 16.57
CA ALA A 294 -18.25 -4.33 15.93
C ALA A 294 -18.20 -4.39 14.39
N LYS A 295 -17.04 -4.71 13.81
CA LYS A 295 -16.90 -4.84 12.36
C LYS A 295 -17.53 -6.13 11.83
N SER A 296 -17.31 -7.25 12.53
CA SER A 296 -17.83 -8.56 12.11
C SER A 296 -19.35 -8.60 12.15
N ILE A 297 -19.96 -7.98 13.16
CA ILE A 297 -21.42 -7.91 13.25
C ILE A 297 -22.02 -7.05 12.13
N ILE A 298 -21.40 -5.92 11.76
CA ILE A 298 -21.84 -5.12 10.60
C ILE A 298 -21.78 -5.95 9.31
N HIS A 299 -20.71 -6.71 9.09
CA HIS A 299 -20.60 -7.57 7.92
C HIS A 299 -21.63 -8.71 7.93
N LEU A 300 -21.88 -9.35 9.08
CA LEU A 300 -22.91 -10.38 9.23
C LEU A 300 -24.32 -9.81 8.97
N LEU A 301 -24.61 -8.61 9.49
CA LEU A 301 -25.87 -7.91 9.22
C LEU A 301 -26.05 -7.61 7.73
N ASN A 302 -24.99 -7.16 7.04
CA ASN A 302 -25.02 -6.98 5.58
C ASN A 302 -25.24 -8.30 4.82
N LEU A 303 -24.72 -9.42 5.32
CA LEU A 303 -24.95 -10.75 4.74
C LEU A 303 -26.37 -11.28 5.00
N LEU A 304 -27.01 -10.88 6.11
CA LEU A 304 -28.43 -11.20 6.38
C LEU A 304 -29.39 -10.54 5.38
N VAL A 305 -29.03 -9.39 4.82
CA VAL A 305 -29.84 -8.66 3.82
C VAL A 305 -29.40 -8.95 2.37
N ASN A 306 -28.55 -9.95 2.15
CA ASN A 306 -27.99 -10.26 0.84
C ASN A 306 -29.06 -10.70 -0.18
N ARG A 307 -28.86 -10.37 -1.47
CA ARG A 307 -29.77 -10.77 -2.57
C ARG A 307 -29.95 -12.28 -2.73
N PHE A 308 -28.98 -13.10 -2.30
CA PHE A 308 -29.02 -14.55 -2.43
C PHE A 308 -29.67 -15.21 -1.19
N PRO A 309 -30.84 -15.87 -1.31
CA PRO A 309 -31.55 -16.45 -0.16
C PRO A 309 -30.74 -17.50 0.61
N ARG A 310 -29.92 -18.29 -0.09
CA ARG A 310 -29.06 -19.31 0.52
C ARG A 310 -28.03 -18.72 1.49
N VAL A 311 -27.46 -17.56 1.14
CA VAL A 311 -26.50 -16.84 1.99
C VAL A 311 -27.22 -16.36 3.25
N ARG A 312 -28.35 -15.66 3.10
CA ARG A 312 -29.15 -15.17 4.24
C ARG A 312 -29.49 -16.29 5.23
N LYS A 313 -29.96 -17.43 4.73
CA LYS A 313 -30.30 -18.60 5.56
C LYS A 313 -29.11 -19.09 6.36
N ILE A 314 -27.95 -19.26 5.71
CA ILE A 314 -26.74 -19.75 6.37
C ILE A 314 -26.19 -18.72 7.35
N THR A 315 -26.17 -17.43 6.98
CA THR A 315 -25.80 -16.34 7.90
C THR A 315 -26.68 -16.33 9.13
N ALA A 316 -28.00 -16.41 8.96
CA ALA A 316 -28.95 -16.42 10.07
C ALA A 316 -28.75 -17.63 10.99
N THR A 317 -28.62 -18.84 10.43
CA THR A 317 -28.39 -20.06 11.20
C THR A 317 -27.09 -19.98 12.00
N LYS A 318 -25.97 -19.66 11.35
CA LYS A 318 -24.66 -19.62 12.00
C LYS A 318 -24.53 -18.48 13.00
N LEU A 319 -25.10 -17.30 12.69
CA LEU A 319 -25.13 -16.18 13.63
C LEU A 319 -25.95 -16.53 14.86
N TYR A 320 -27.12 -17.15 14.68
CA TYR A 320 -27.97 -17.58 15.80
C TYR A 320 -27.25 -18.62 16.69
N GLU A 321 -26.67 -19.67 16.08
CA GLU A 321 -25.86 -20.66 16.79
C GLU A 321 -24.70 -20.01 17.56
N THR A 322 -24.03 -19.04 16.94
CA THR A 322 -22.91 -18.33 17.57
C THR A 322 -23.37 -17.46 18.74
N LEU A 323 -24.48 -16.73 18.60
CA LEU A 323 -25.03 -15.90 19.66
C LEU A 323 -25.47 -16.72 20.87
N LEU A 324 -26.04 -17.91 20.66
CA LEU A 324 -26.36 -18.85 21.75
C LEU A 324 -25.10 -19.25 22.52
N THR A 325 -24.01 -19.56 21.81
CA THR A 325 -22.74 -19.91 22.47
C THR A 325 -22.06 -18.71 23.17
N LEU A 326 -22.36 -17.48 22.75
CA LEU A 326 -21.84 -16.26 23.40
C LEU A 326 -22.59 -15.95 24.69
N THR A 327 -23.91 -16.21 24.74
CA THR A 327 -24.71 -16.06 25.96
C THR A 327 -24.29 -17.03 27.06
N ASP A 328 -23.76 -18.21 26.70
CA ASP A 328 -23.24 -19.20 27.66
C ASP A 328 -21.90 -18.79 28.30
N ILE A 329 -21.18 -17.82 27.71
CA ILE A 329 -19.90 -17.27 28.23
C ILE A 329 -20.15 -16.04 29.14
N SER A 330 -21.40 -15.60 29.28
CA SER A 330 -21.82 -14.44 30.07
C SER A 330 -21.94 -14.65 31.60
N PRO A 331 -21.19 -15.54 32.29
CA PRO A 331 -20.93 -15.32 33.72
C PRO A 331 -19.63 -14.57 33.99
N SER A 332 -18.65 -14.57 33.06
CA SER A 332 -17.28 -14.11 33.37
C SER A 332 -16.98 -12.65 33.00
N LEU A 333 -17.84 -12.00 32.21
CA LEU A 333 -17.73 -10.56 31.89
C LEU A 333 -18.52 -9.65 32.85
N ALA A 334 -19.30 -10.23 33.78
CA ALA A 334 -20.08 -9.49 34.77
C ALA A 334 -19.32 -9.14 36.07
N ASN A 335 -18.14 -9.73 36.32
CA ASN A 335 -17.46 -9.64 37.63
C ASN A 335 -16.39 -8.54 37.76
N HIS A 336 -16.33 -7.56 36.85
CA HIS A 336 -15.39 -6.43 36.98
C HIS A 336 -16.04 -5.05 37.19
N GLN A 337 -17.32 -5.00 37.57
CA GLN A 337 -17.97 -3.79 38.06
C GLN A 337 -18.73 -4.09 39.35
N ASP A 338 -18.01 -4.23 40.48
CA ASP A 338 -18.53 -3.85 41.81
C ASP A 338 -17.49 -4.09 42.92
N HIS A 339 -16.39 -3.33 42.92
CA HIS A 339 -15.65 -3.07 44.16
C HIS A 339 -15.26 -1.58 44.20
N GLY A 340 -16.29 -0.77 44.39
CA GLY A 340 -16.15 0.67 44.57
C GLY A 340 -17.36 1.23 45.29
N HIS A 341 -17.59 0.81 46.55
CA HIS A 341 -18.01 1.70 47.64
C HIS A 341 -18.30 0.93 48.94
N SER A 342 -18.04 1.62 50.05
CA SER A 342 -18.22 1.23 51.46
C SER A 342 -16.99 0.49 52.04
N GLN A 343 -16.24 1.06 52.98
CA GLN A 343 -16.71 1.65 54.23
C GLN A 343 -15.95 2.94 54.61
N ARG A 344 -16.72 3.98 54.96
CA ARG A 344 -16.36 4.91 56.03
C ARG A 344 -17.01 4.38 57.30
N HIS A 345 -16.21 4.07 58.31
CA HIS A 345 -16.37 4.56 59.69
C HIS A 345 -15.13 4.23 60.49
#